data_AF-A0A1F7YLU1-F1
#
_entry.id   AF-A0A1F7YLU1-F1
#
_cell.length_a   1.000
_cell.length_b   1.000
_cell.length_c   1.000
_cell.angle_alpha   90.00
_cell.angle_beta   90.00
_cell.angle_gamma   90.00
#
_symmetry.space_group_name_H-M   'P 1'
#
loop_
_entity.id
_entity.type
_entity.pdbx_description
1 polymer ?
#
loop_
_entity_poly.entity_id
_entity_poly.type
_entity_poly.pdbx_seq_one_letter_code
_entity_poly.pdbx_strand_id
1 'polypeptide(L)'
;MTKIKRNIQGLMLIELLIGIAMSAIIFIVAASLVVFLFGSTTKSKQQQALEQTKNDIQTDIGNAARWADNVTFIGGVLQVDDAIYQLVDGAIEKNGIALTPSDVVITGFEVFKYVTANEATDPSTGIGLEGAYYDRRDFSDFKFTQIDFDIDFDWGNGSPHESIKNNTFSIRWTGQVETRNAGTYRFYTVTDDGVRLWVNNQLIIDKWQDQSSQEWSGTIPLEASKRYDIRMDYYENGGGAMAQLLWRHNSFAKEIIPSSQLYPDSSTASLEIVVLLHHKNNTNINDILRLVFSPRGGVIGAVEPAPTPTPTPSPTAAPTVAASPTPTTASTPTQAPTPTSIPTTPPSPTTTASPKPTQAPTPTPTPTPTLKPLR
;
A
#
# COMPACT_ATOMS: atom_id res chain seq x y z
N MET A 1 -19.82 -36.88 -78.04
CA MET A 1 -20.02 -35.71 -77.16
C MET A 1 -19.98 -36.16 -75.71
N THR A 2 -19.27 -35.43 -74.85
CA THR A 2 -18.76 -35.92 -73.56
C THR A 2 -19.77 -35.76 -72.43
N LYS A 3 -19.98 -36.81 -71.61
CA LYS A 3 -20.78 -36.74 -70.38
C LYS A 3 -20.02 -36.02 -69.27
N ILE A 4 -20.54 -34.90 -68.76
CA ILE A 4 -20.11 -34.33 -67.48
C ILE A 4 -20.95 -34.97 -66.36
N LYS A 5 -20.36 -35.88 -65.61
CA LYS A 5 -20.97 -36.54 -64.45
C LYS A 5 -20.69 -35.67 -63.20
N ARG A 6 -21.61 -34.78 -62.82
CA ARG A 6 -21.42 -33.91 -61.64
C ARG A 6 -21.39 -34.75 -60.35
N ASN A 7 -20.46 -34.42 -59.47
CA ASN A 7 -20.11 -35.20 -58.29
C ASN A 7 -20.98 -34.79 -57.07
N ILE A 8 -22.09 -35.51 -56.84
CA ILE A 8 -23.09 -35.13 -55.83
C ILE A 8 -22.64 -35.47 -54.39
N GLN A 9 -21.67 -36.38 -54.20
CA GLN A 9 -21.29 -36.86 -52.86
C GLN A 9 -20.42 -35.89 -52.04
N GLY A 10 -19.79 -34.89 -52.67
CA GLY A 10 -18.96 -33.91 -51.95
C GLY A 10 -19.77 -32.88 -51.14
N LEU A 11 -21.02 -32.62 -51.52
CA LEU A 11 -21.82 -31.54 -50.92
C LEU A 11 -22.37 -31.93 -49.54
N MET A 12 -22.90 -33.16 -49.40
CA MET A 12 -23.53 -33.64 -48.16
C MET A 12 -22.55 -33.78 -46.98
N LEU A 13 -21.26 -34.03 -47.23
CA LEU A 13 -20.27 -34.13 -46.16
C LEU A 13 -19.97 -32.77 -45.52
N ILE A 14 -19.98 -31.70 -46.31
CA ILE A 14 -19.76 -30.33 -45.83
C ILE A 14 -20.94 -29.87 -44.97
N GLU A 15 -22.17 -30.12 -45.43
CA GLU A 15 -23.40 -29.82 -44.67
C GLU A 15 -23.45 -30.57 -43.33
N LEU A 16 -23.05 -31.85 -43.31
CA LEU A 16 -22.95 -32.66 -42.08
C LEU A 16 -21.92 -32.09 -41.09
N LEU A 17 -20.74 -31.69 -41.58
CA LEU A 17 -19.68 -31.09 -40.75
C LEU A 17 -20.11 -29.74 -40.16
N ILE A 18 -20.81 -28.91 -40.95
CA ILE A 18 -21.38 -27.64 -40.48
C ILE A 18 -22.44 -27.90 -39.39
N GLY A 19 -23.32 -28.89 -39.57
CA GLY A 19 -24.33 -29.25 -38.56
C GLY A 19 -23.74 -29.73 -37.23
N ILE A 20 -22.65 -30.51 -37.29
CA ILE A 20 -21.93 -30.98 -36.09
C ILE A 20 -21.23 -29.80 -35.40
N ALA A 21 -20.53 -28.94 -36.14
CA ALA A 21 -19.85 -27.76 -35.59
C ALA A 21 -20.83 -26.78 -34.92
N MET A 22 -21.96 -26.49 -35.57
CA MET A 22 -23.03 -25.64 -35.01
C MET A 22 -23.60 -26.23 -33.72
N SER A 23 -23.86 -27.54 -33.68
CA SER A 23 -24.39 -28.21 -32.48
C SER A 23 -23.38 -28.18 -31.33
N ALA A 24 -22.08 -28.38 -31.59
CA ALA A 24 -21.04 -28.28 -30.58
C ALA A 24 -20.92 -26.87 -29.99
N ILE A 25 -21.00 -25.83 -30.83
CA ILE A 25 -20.98 -24.43 -30.38
C ILE A 25 -22.19 -24.12 -29.50
N ILE A 26 -23.40 -24.54 -29.89
CA ILE A 26 -24.61 -24.38 -29.08
C ILE A 26 -24.46 -25.07 -27.72
N PHE A 27 -23.89 -26.28 -27.68
CA PHE A 27 -23.69 -27.02 -26.44
C PHE A 27 -22.65 -26.37 -25.52
N ILE A 28 -21.56 -25.82 -26.08
CA ILE A 28 -20.56 -25.05 -25.32
C ILE A 28 -21.18 -23.79 -24.74
N VAL A 29 -21.93 -23.01 -25.53
CA VAL A 29 -22.61 -21.80 -25.06
C VAL A 29 -23.64 -22.11 -23.97
N ALA A 30 -24.42 -23.19 -24.13
CA ALA A 30 -25.39 -23.64 -23.12
C ALA A 30 -24.69 -24.09 -21.82
N ALA A 31 -23.59 -24.85 -21.91
CA ALA A 31 -22.80 -25.27 -20.75
C ALA A 31 -22.16 -24.08 -20.03
N SER A 32 -21.60 -23.12 -20.76
CA SER A 32 -21.06 -21.87 -20.20
C SER A 32 -22.15 -21.03 -19.52
N LEU A 33 -23.34 -20.94 -20.10
CA LEU A 33 -24.48 -20.24 -19.49
C LEU A 33 -24.96 -20.93 -18.20
N VAL A 34 -24.99 -22.26 -18.18
CA VAL A 34 -25.29 -23.05 -16.97
C VAL A 34 -24.22 -22.82 -15.90
N VAL A 35 -22.93 -22.89 -16.23
CA VAL A 35 -21.84 -22.59 -15.27
C VAL A 35 -21.92 -21.15 -14.76
N PHE A 36 -22.32 -20.18 -15.58
CA PHE A 36 -22.53 -18.80 -15.17
C PHE A 36 -23.74 -18.63 -14.24
N LEU A 37 -24.87 -19.27 -14.56
CA LEU A 37 -26.11 -19.18 -13.77
C LEU A 37 -26.04 -19.96 -12.44
N PHE A 38 -25.30 -21.07 -12.37
CA PHE A 38 -25.13 -21.88 -11.16
C PHE A 38 -23.83 -21.57 -10.38
N GLY A 39 -22.87 -20.85 -10.98
CA GLY A 39 -21.64 -20.40 -10.33
C GLY A 39 -21.82 -19.22 -9.36
N SER A 40 -22.96 -18.50 -9.44
CA SER A 40 -23.28 -17.44 -8.49
C SER A 40 -23.75 -18.02 -7.15
N THR A 41 -22.81 -18.27 -6.25
CA THR A 41 -23.13 -18.68 -4.87
C THR A 41 -23.92 -17.57 -4.15
N THR A 42 -25.15 -17.88 -3.76
CA THR A 42 -26.02 -16.95 -3.03
C THR A 42 -25.57 -16.81 -1.58
N LYS A 43 -24.55 -15.98 -1.33
CA LYS A 43 -24.14 -15.56 0.02
C LYS A 43 -25.37 -15.09 0.81
N SER A 44 -25.47 -15.46 2.09
CA SER A 44 -26.58 -15.02 2.95
C SER A 44 -26.56 -13.49 3.10
N LYS A 45 -27.72 -12.85 3.37
CA LYS A 45 -27.76 -11.39 3.57
C LYS A 45 -26.81 -10.91 4.68
N GLN A 46 -26.61 -11.72 5.72
CA GLN A 46 -25.67 -11.44 6.81
C GLN A 46 -24.22 -11.45 6.31
N GLN A 47 -23.84 -12.44 5.50
CA GLN A 47 -22.51 -12.47 4.88
C GLN A 47 -22.33 -11.29 3.91
N GLN A 48 -23.35 -10.96 3.10
CA GLN A 48 -23.32 -9.81 2.18
C GLN A 48 -23.08 -8.49 2.92
N ALA A 49 -23.67 -8.29 4.11
CA ALA A 49 -23.42 -7.10 4.93
C ALA A 49 -21.95 -6.99 5.40
N LEU A 50 -21.33 -8.12 5.79
CA LEU A 50 -19.91 -8.15 6.15
C LEU A 50 -19.02 -7.87 4.94
N GLU A 51 -19.27 -8.49 3.79
CA GLU A 51 -18.51 -8.24 2.56
C GLU A 51 -18.62 -6.76 2.11
N GLN A 52 -19.83 -6.18 2.17
CA GLN A 52 -20.04 -4.77 1.85
C GLN A 52 -19.26 -3.87 2.82
N THR A 53 -19.36 -4.13 4.13
CA THR A 53 -18.63 -3.37 5.15
C THR A 53 -17.12 -3.44 4.95
N LYS A 54 -16.58 -4.61 4.59
CA LYS A 54 -15.15 -4.76 4.25
C LYS A 54 -14.77 -3.93 3.02
N ASN A 55 -15.59 -3.97 1.97
CA ASN A 55 -15.38 -3.19 0.75
C ASN A 55 -15.43 -1.68 1.03
N ASP A 56 -16.35 -1.22 1.88
CA ASP A 56 -16.50 0.19 2.26
C ASP A 56 -15.27 0.68 3.04
N ILE A 57 -14.82 -0.09 4.04
CA ILE A 57 -13.60 0.21 4.81
C ILE A 57 -12.36 0.20 3.90
N GLN A 58 -12.24 -0.79 3.01
CA GLN A 58 -11.14 -0.87 2.04
C GLN A 58 -11.14 0.29 1.05
N THR A 59 -12.31 0.71 0.58
CA THR A 59 -12.46 1.81 -0.39
C THR A 59 -12.22 3.16 0.26
N ASP A 60 -12.58 3.34 1.53
CA ASP A 60 -12.40 4.63 2.20
C ASP A 60 -11.01 4.73 2.87
N ILE A 61 -10.71 3.89 3.87
CA ILE A 61 -9.44 3.93 4.60
C ILE A 61 -8.28 3.51 3.71
N GLY A 62 -8.46 2.43 2.94
CA GLY A 62 -7.41 1.89 2.08
C GLY A 62 -7.02 2.81 0.92
N ASN A 63 -7.96 3.61 0.38
CA ASN A 63 -7.60 4.65 -0.58
C ASN A 63 -7.01 5.87 0.14
N ALA A 64 -7.64 6.41 1.18
CA ALA A 64 -7.11 7.56 1.90
C ALA A 64 -5.64 7.35 2.30
N ALA A 65 -5.33 6.23 2.94
CA ALA A 65 -4.00 5.95 3.46
C ALA A 65 -2.97 5.53 2.39
N ARG A 66 -3.43 5.12 1.19
CA ARG A 66 -2.58 4.90 0.00
C ARG A 66 -2.11 6.20 -0.63
N TRP A 67 -2.87 7.30 -0.51
CA TRP A 67 -2.54 8.59 -1.11
C TRP A 67 -2.02 9.63 -0.12
N ALA A 68 -1.95 9.29 1.17
CA ALA A 68 -1.65 10.25 2.22
C ALA A 68 -0.19 10.70 2.28
N ASP A 69 0.00 11.92 2.80
CA ASP A 69 1.29 12.52 3.14
C ASP A 69 1.70 12.22 4.60
N ASN A 70 0.74 12.00 5.50
CA ASN A 70 0.98 11.75 6.92
C ASN A 70 0.03 10.67 7.45
N VAL A 71 0.59 9.63 8.07
CA VAL A 71 -0.20 8.59 8.74
C VAL A 71 0.33 8.33 10.15
N THR A 72 -0.55 8.41 11.14
CA THR A 72 -0.23 8.12 12.55
C THR A 72 -1.30 7.25 13.19
N PHE A 73 -0.90 6.37 14.12
CA PHE A 73 -1.85 5.60 14.94
C PHE A 73 -1.48 5.74 16.41
N ILE A 74 -2.27 6.51 17.15
CA ILE A 74 -1.99 6.84 18.54
C ILE A 74 -3.28 6.65 19.33
N GLY A 75 -3.25 5.85 20.40
CA GLY A 75 -4.38 5.75 21.32
C GLY A 75 -5.63 5.06 20.76
N GLY A 76 -5.51 4.28 19.66
CA GLY A 76 -6.65 3.69 18.97
C GLY A 76 -7.26 4.58 17.86
N VAL A 77 -6.67 5.76 17.64
CA VAL A 77 -7.09 6.70 16.58
C VAL A 77 -6.07 6.62 15.44
N LEU A 78 -6.56 6.33 14.23
CA LEU A 78 -5.81 6.38 12.98
C LEU A 78 -6.05 7.74 12.33
N GLN A 79 -5.02 8.57 12.22
CA GLN A 79 -5.06 9.79 11.43
C GLN A 79 -4.34 9.58 10.10
N VAL A 80 -4.98 10.02 9.02
CA VAL A 80 -4.56 9.94 7.62
C VAL A 80 -4.78 11.33 7.01
N ASP A 81 -3.74 12.15 6.99
CA ASP A 81 -3.82 13.60 6.74
C ASP A 81 -4.91 14.28 7.59
N ASP A 82 -5.96 14.82 6.96
CA ASP A 82 -7.12 15.47 7.60
C ASP A 82 -8.24 14.48 7.99
N ALA A 83 -8.11 13.19 7.65
CA ALA A 83 -9.09 12.16 7.98
C ALA A 83 -8.71 11.45 9.29
N ILE A 84 -9.64 11.43 10.24
CA ILE A 84 -9.52 10.79 11.55
C ILE A 84 -10.47 9.59 11.59
N TYR A 85 -9.91 8.40 11.80
CA TYR A 85 -10.63 7.14 11.96
C TYR A 85 -10.50 6.61 13.38
N GLN A 86 -11.62 6.24 13.99
CA GLN A 86 -11.66 5.73 15.36
C GLN A 86 -12.78 4.71 15.54
N LEU A 87 -12.60 3.77 16.48
CA LEU A 87 -13.63 2.81 16.87
C LEU A 87 -14.47 3.39 18.02
N VAL A 88 -15.76 3.62 17.77
CA VAL A 88 -16.74 4.16 18.74
C VAL A 88 -17.95 3.24 18.77
N ASP A 89 -18.32 2.76 19.96
CA ASP A 89 -19.49 1.91 20.23
C ASP A 89 -19.71 0.73 19.24
N GLY A 90 -18.60 0.16 18.73
CA GLY A 90 -18.61 -0.96 17.78
C GLY A 90 -18.75 -0.57 16.31
N ALA A 91 -18.65 0.71 15.97
CA ALA A 91 -18.57 1.21 14.60
C ALA A 91 -17.22 1.92 14.37
N ILE A 92 -16.67 1.83 13.15
CA ILE A 92 -15.60 2.75 12.75
C ILE A 92 -16.27 4.06 12.31
N GLU A 93 -15.85 5.17 12.89
CA GLU A 93 -16.21 6.52 12.47
C GLU A 93 -15.07 7.15 11.67
N LYS A 94 -15.43 7.93 10.65
CA LYS A 94 -14.57 8.88 9.95
C LYS A 94 -15.01 10.30 10.33
N ASN A 95 -14.13 11.09 10.92
CA ASN A 95 -14.41 12.47 11.35
C ASN A 95 -15.70 12.62 12.19
N GLY A 96 -15.99 11.62 13.04
CA GLY A 96 -17.21 11.58 13.89
C GLY A 96 -18.50 11.15 13.17
N ILE A 97 -18.40 10.58 11.97
CA ILE A 97 -19.53 10.01 11.21
C ILE A 97 -19.27 8.52 11.00
N ALA A 98 -20.23 7.66 11.36
CA ALA A 98 -20.11 6.22 11.17
C ALA A 98 -19.86 5.85 9.69
N LEU A 99 -18.72 5.22 9.43
CA LEU A 99 -18.34 4.64 8.14
C LEU A 99 -18.96 3.23 7.97
N THR A 100 -19.11 2.49 9.07
CA THR A 100 -19.64 1.11 9.07
C THR A 100 -21.13 1.07 9.41
N PRO A 101 -21.92 0.16 8.81
CA PRO A 101 -23.37 0.07 9.02
C PRO A 101 -23.72 -0.55 10.39
N SER A 102 -24.92 -0.22 10.90
CA SER A 102 -25.34 -0.53 12.28
C SER A 102 -25.74 -2.00 12.55
N ASP A 103 -25.72 -2.85 11.52
CA ASP A 103 -25.94 -4.30 11.57
C ASP A 103 -24.63 -5.11 11.59
N VAL A 104 -23.48 -4.46 11.41
CA VAL A 104 -22.14 -5.02 11.61
C VAL A 104 -21.51 -4.38 12.85
N VAL A 105 -20.78 -5.19 13.63
CA VAL A 105 -20.09 -4.76 14.84
C VAL A 105 -18.60 -5.00 14.66
N ILE A 106 -17.83 -3.93 14.76
CA ILE A 106 -16.37 -3.93 14.77
C ILE A 106 -15.89 -4.18 16.20
N THR A 107 -15.10 -5.24 16.39
CA THR A 107 -14.60 -5.67 17.71
C THR A 107 -13.09 -5.44 17.88
N GLY A 108 -12.40 -5.05 16.81
CA GLY A 108 -10.98 -4.70 16.83
C GLY A 108 -10.65 -3.80 15.65
N PHE A 109 -9.84 -2.79 15.91
CA PHE A 109 -9.31 -1.85 14.92
C PHE A 109 -7.85 -1.58 15.32
N GLU A 110 -6.96 -2.43 14.81
CA GLU A 110 -5.55 -2.45 15.19
C GLU A 110 -4.70 -2.04 13.99
N VAL A 111 -3.64 -1.28 14.22
CA VAL A 111 -2.72 -0.83 13.17
C VAL A 111 -1.30 -1.25 13.55
N PHE A 112 -0.63 -1.96 12.63
CA PHE A 112 0.71 -2.48 12.81
C PHE A 112 1.67 -1.79 11.82
N LYS A 113 2.83 -1.34 12.32
CA LYS A 113 3.90 -0.79 11.49
C LYS A 113 4.86 -1.90 11.07
N TYR A 114 4.76 -2.33 9.83
CA TYR A 114 5.75 -3.21 9.21
C TYR A 114 6.93 -2.38 8.70
N VAL A 115 8.08 -2.52 9.36
CA VAL A 115 9.39 -2.26 8.74
C VAL A 115 10.03 -3.62 8.49
N THR A 116 9.72 -4.22 7.35
CA THR A 116 10.32 -5.48 6.91
C THR A 116 10.97 -5.29 5.55
N ALA A 117 12.25 -4.97 5.59
CA ALA A 117 13.15 -5.57 4.62
C ALA A 117 13.11 -7.10 4.80
N ASN A 118 13.02 -7.81 3.68
CA ASN A 118 12.94 -9.27 3.53
C ASN A 118 11.57 -9.94 3.81
N GLU A 119 11.18 -10.77 2.82
CA GLU A 119 10.19 -11.84 2.87
C GLU A 119 8.75 -11.50 3.28
N ALA A 120 8.02 -10.84 2.37
CA ALA A 120 6.59 -11.15 2.22
C ALA A 120 6.48 -12.56 1.60
N THR A 121 6.15 -13.57 2.40
CA THR A 121 6.12 -15.00 2.01
C THR A 121 4.87 -15.42 1.25
N ASP A 122 3.99 -14.49 0.89
CA ASP A 122 2.77 -14.76 0.12
C ASP A 122 3.00 -14.46 -1.38
N PRO A 123 3.09 -15.49 -2.25
CA PRO A 123 3.26 -15.30 -3.68
C PRO A 123 2.02 -14.61 -4.26
N SER A 124 2.22 -13.67 -5.19
CA SER A 124 1.19 -12.83 -5.82
C SER A 124 0.73 -11.55 -5.09
N THR A 125 1.45 -11.12 -4.04
CA THR A 125 1.15 -9.87 -3.30
C THR A 125 1.83 -8.62 -3.86
N GLY A 126 2.52 -8.72 -5.00
CA GLY A 126 3.22 -7.59 -5.62
C GLY A 126 2.31 -6.40 -5.95
N ILE A 127 2.92 -5.21 -5.91
CA ILE A 127 2.24 -3.92 -6.11
C ILE A 127 2.86 -3.08 -7.23
N GLY A 128 3.91 -3.56 -7.90
CA GLY A 128 4.63 -2.82 -8.93
C GLY A 128 6.11 -2.60 -8.65
N LEU A 129 6.73 -1.73 -9.44
CA LEU A 129 8.13 -1.30 -9.28
C LEU A 129 8.20 0.18 -8.89
N GLU A 130 9.27 0.58 -8.22
CA GLU A 130 9.55 2.00 -7.94
C GLU A 130 10.14 2.65 -9.19
N GLY A 131 9.36 3.49 -9.87
CA GLY A 131 9.77 4.32 -10.99
C GLY A 131 10.30 5.67 -10.52
N ALA A 132 11.57 5.97 -10.82
CA ALA A 132 12.19 7.28 -10.63
C ALA A 132 12.21 8.06 -11.95
N TYR A 133 11.66 9.27 -11.95
CA TYR A 133 11.36 10.06 -13.15
C TYR A 133 12.24 11.32 -13.25
N TYR A 134 12.74 11.59 -14.47
CA TYR A 134 13.76 12.60 -14.74
C TYR A 134 13.45 13.40 -16.01
N ASP A 135 13.57 14.73 -15.98
CA ASP A 135 13.34 15.63 -17.15
C ASP A 135 14.58 15.73 -18.07
N ARG A 136 15.47 14.74 -17.99
CA ARG A 136 16.65 14.53 -18.87
C ARG A 136 16.84 13.05 -19.18
N ARG A 137 17.32 12.73 -20.39
CA ARG A 137 17.57 11.36 -20.90
C ARG A 137 18.74 10.63 -20.23
N ASP A 138 19.47 11.28 -19.33
CA ASP A 138 20.69 10.80 -18.67
C ASP A 138 20.52 10.60 -17.15
N PHE A 139 19.27 10.53 -16.67
CA PHE A 139 18.88 10.48 -15.25
C PHE A 139 19.30 11.71 -14.44
N SER A 140 19.47 12.87 -15.07
CA SER A 140 19.60 14.16 -14.39
C SER A 140 18.25 14.93 -14.34
N ASP A 141 18.17 15.99 -13.52
CA ASP A 141 16.93 16.74 -13.28
C ASP A 141 15.74 15.86 -12.82
N PHE A 142 15.96 15.11 -11.73
CA PHE A 142 14.96 14.32 -11.02
C PHE A 142 13.72 15.14 -10.65
N LYS A 143 12.53 14.56 -10.82
CA LYS A 143 11.24 15.18 -10.47
C LYS A 143 10.56 14.49 -9.30
N PHE A 144 10.30 13.19 -9.40
CA PHE A 144 9.58 12.41 -8.39
C PHE A 144 9.87 10.91 -8.55
N THR A 145 9.50 10.13 -7.52
CA THR A 145 9.32 8.68 -7.61
C THR A 145 7.83 8.33 -7.49
N GLN A 146 7.41 7.21 -8.07
CA GLN A 146 6.10 6.60 -7.82
C GLN A 146 6.18 5.07 -7.92
N ILE A 147 5.12 4.38 -7.47
CA ILE A 147 4.97 2.94 -7.72
C ILE A 147 4.12 2.74 -8.96
N ASP A 148 4.71 2.08 -9.95
CA ASP A 148 4.07 1.70 -11.21
C ASP A 148 3.66 0.23 -11.14
N PHE A 149 2.35 -0.01 -11.11
CA PHE A 149 1.77 -1.35 -10.92
C PHE A 149 2.30 -2.35 -11.96
N ASP A 150 2.34 -1.96 -13.21
CA ASP A 150 3.03 -2.64 -14.29
C ASP A 150 3.78 -1.59 -15.13
N ILE A 151 4.55 -2.07 -16.11
CA ILE A 151 5.16 -1.22 -17.13
C ILE A 151 4.43 -1.55 -18.44
N ASP A 152 3.36 -0.80 -18.70
CA ASP A 152 2.54 -0.85 -19.92
C ASP A 152 2.12 0.57 -20.35
N PHE A 153 3.12 1.40 -20.67
CA PHE A 153 2.92 2.82 -20.96
C PHE A 153 3.00 3.14 -22.45
N ASP A 154 2.01 3.89 -22.95
CA ASP A 154 2.05 4.62 -24.22
C ASP A 154 1.63 6.07 -23.95
N TRP A 155 2.59 7.00 -24.05
CA TRP A 155 2.36 8.43 -23.86
C TRP A 155 2.10 9.16 -25.19
N GLY A 156 2.15 8.46 -26.34
CA GLY A 156 2.18 9.08 -27.65
C GLY A 156 3.26 10.16 -27.72
N ASN A 157 2.96 11.33 -28.29
CA ASN A 157 3.91 12.46 -28.33
C ASN A 157 3.98 13.27 -27.01
N GLY A 158 3.62 12.66 -25.88
CA GLY A 158 3.41 13.29 -24.57
C GLY A 158 4.62 13.17 -23.62
N SER A 159 4.31 13.19 -22.32
CA SER A 159 5.23 12.92 -21.22
C SER A 159 4.47 12.25 -20.07
N PRO A 160 5.16 11.55 -19.14
CA PRO A 160 4.50 10.88 -18.01
C PRO A 160 3.86 11.80 -16.97
N HIS A 161 4.24 13.08 -16.91
CA HIS A 161 3.73 14.03 -15.93
C HIS A 161 3.95 15.48 -16.37
N GLU A 162 3.12 16.42 -15.92
CA GLU A 162 3.22 17.85 -16.29
C GLU A 162 4.55 18.52 -15.88
N SER A 163 5.24 17.97 -14.89
CA SER A 163 6.57 18.44 -14.46
C SER A 163 7.72 17.95 -15.35
N ILE A 164 7.42 17.17 -16.39
CA ILE A 164 8.36 16.55 -17.33
C ILE A 164 7.96 17.00 -18.72
N LYS A 165 8.91 17.53 -19.48
CA LYS A 165 8.66 18.01 -20.84
C LYS A 165 8.46 16.83 -21.79
N ASN A 166 7.70 17.08 -22.85
CA ASN A 166 7.65 16.16 -23.98
C ASN A 166 9.06 16.02 -24.56
N ASN A 167 9.47 14.78 -24.81
CA ASN A 167 10.79 14.39 -25.26
C ASN A 167 11.93 14.60 -24.24
N THR A 168 13.05 13.92 -24.46
CA THR A 168 14.31 14.06 -23.69
C THR A 168 14.24 13.69 -22.20
N PHE A 169 13.27 12.89 -21.77
CA PHE A 169 13.13 12.43 -20.38
C PHE A 169 13.70 11.01 -20.16
N SER A 170 13.86 10.58 -18.91
CA SER A 170 14.19 9.19 -18.58
C SER A 170 13.45 8.68 -17.35
N ILE A 171 13.32 7.36 -17.26
CA ILE A 171 12.69 6.66 -16.14
C ILE A 171 13.57 5.46 -15.77
N ARG A 172 13.75 5.25 -14.46
CA ARG A 172 14.37 4.04 -13.92
C ARG A 172 13.37 3.34 -13.03
N TRP A 173 12.92 2.16 -13.42
CA TRP A 173 12.14 1.26 -12.59
C TRP A 173 13.05 0.29 -11.86
N THR A 174 12.88 0.18 -10.54
CA THR A 174 13.69 -0.63 -9.62
C THR A 174 12.81 -1.41 -8.64
N GLY A 175 13.25 -2.61 -8.27
CA GLY A 175 12.49 -3.54 -7.46
C GLY A 175 12.92 -4.98 -7.71
N GLN A 176 12.00 -5.91 -7.44
CA GLN A 176 12.19 -7.34 -7.63
C GLN A 176 11.04 -7.95 -8.43
N VAL A 177 11.36 -8.93 -9.30
CA VAL A 177 10.39 -9.78 -9.97
C VAL A 177 10.34 -11.15 -9.31
N GLU A 178 9.13 -11.63 -9.00
CA GLU A 178 8.90 -12.99 -8.50
C GLU A 178 8.57 -13.96 -9.64
N THR A 179 9.14 -15.16 -9.62
CA THR A 179 8.93 -16.17 -10.65
C THR A 179 7.95 -17.26 -10.23
N ARG A 180 6.82 -17.38 -10.94
CA ARG A 180 5.82 -18.44 -10.72
C ARG A 180 6.33 -19.88 -10.86
N ASN A 181 7.34 -20.13 -11.69
CA ASN A 181 7.84 -21.46 -12.03
C ASN A 181 9.37 -21.46 -12.10
N ALA A 182 10.00 -22.64 -12.01
CA ALA A 182 11.41 -22.79 -12.30
C ALA A 182 11.62 -23.02 -13.80
N GLY A 183 12.63 -22.39 -14.39
CA GLY A 183 13.00 -22.58 -15.79
C GLY A 183 13.61 -21.34 -16.43
N THR A 184 13.79 -21.40 -17.75
CA THR A 184 14.30 -20.26 -18.53
C THR A 184 13.17 -19.28 -18.83
N TYR A 185 13.22 -18.12 -18.20
CA TYR A 185 12.36 -17.00 -18.53
C TYR A 185 12.92 -16.27 -19.76
N ARG A 186 12.03 -15.73 -20.59
CA ARG A 186 12.40 -14.69 -21.56
C ARG A 186 11.64 -13.42 -21.21
N PHE A 187 12.41 -12.38 -20.91
CA PHE A 187 11.91 -11.02 -20.75
C PHE A 187 11.93 -10.31 -22.09
N TYR A 188 11.04 -9.33 -22.24
CA TYR A 188 10.89 -8.50 -23.40
C TYR A 188 10.69 -7.06 -22.99
N THR A 189 11.19 -6.15 -23.80
CA THR A 189 10.92 -4.72 -23.69
C THR A 189 10.42 -4.23 -25.03
N VAL A 190 9.32 -3.47 -25.05
CA VAL A 190 8.89 -2.70 -26.24
C VAL A 190 9.04 -1.24 -25.85
N THR A 191 9.95 -0.52 -26.51
CA THR A 191 10.24 0.87 -26.16
C THR A 191 10.45 1.76 -27.38
N ASP A 192 10.09 3.02 -27.22
CA ASP A 192 10.38 4.16 -28.08
C ASP A 192 10.73 5.30 -27.10
N ASP A 193 11.96 5.81 -26.97
CA ASP A 193 13.23 5.34 -27.53
C ASP A 193 13.85 4.11 -26.78
N GLY A 194 14.92 4.35 -25.98
CA GLY A 194 15.96 3.36 -25.69
C GLY A 194 15.86 2.73 -24.30
N VAL A 195 16.43 1.53 -24.15
CA VAL A 195 16.18 0.66 -22.98
C VAL A 195 17.39 -0.16 -22.52
N ARG A 196 17.49 -0.40 -21.22
CA ARG A 196 18.32 -1.46 -20.62
C ARG A 196 17.53 -2.23 -19.57
N LEU A 197 17.69 -3.54 -19.54
CA LEU A 197 17.03 -4.42 -18.57
C LEU A 197 18.07 -5.30 -17.86
N TRP A 198 18.08 -5.22 -16.53
CA TRP A 198 18.78 -6.14 -15.65
C TRP A 198 17.78 -7.03 -14.91
N VAL A 199 18.10 -8.31 -14.77
CA VAL A 199 17.40 -9.27 -13.89
C VAL A 199 18.45 -10.07 -13.14
N ASN A 200 18.30 -10.24 -11.82
CA ASN A 200 19.31 -10.83 -10.94
C ASN A 200 20.71 -10.18 -11.15
N ASN A 201 20.70 -8.85 -11.28
CA ASN A 201 21.87 -7.98 -11.55
C ASN A 201 22.60 -8.27 -12.88
N GLN A 202 22.09 -9.18 -13.72
CA GLN A 202 22.62 -9.48 -15.05
C GLN A 202 21.95 -8.62 -16.12
N LEU A 203 22.75 -7.89 -16.92
CA LEU A 203 22.27 -7.11 -18.06
C LEU A 203 21.82 -8.06 -19.19
N ILE A 204 20.51 -8.21 -19.37
CA ILE A 204 19.92 -9.14 -20.35
C ILE A 204 19.41 -8.45 -21.63
N ILE A 205 19.22 -7.13 -21.61
CA ILE A 205 18.93 -6.29 -22.78
C ILE A 205 19.74 -4.99 -22.65
N ASP A 206 20.56 -4.65 -23.65
CA ASP A 206 21.28 -3.37 -23.74
C ASP A 206 21.02 -2.72 -25.10
N LYS A 207 20.10 -1.75 -25.12
CA LYS A 207 19.60 -1.03 -26.29
C LYS A 207 19.43 0.45 -26.00
N TRP A 208 20.50 1.04 -25.48
CA TRP A 208 20.60 2.46 -25.17
C TRP A 208 20.91 3.29 -26.42
N GLN A 209 19.98 3.28 -27.38
CA GLN A 209 20.07 3.93 -28.68
C GLN A 209 18.69 4.44 -29.10
N ASP A 210 18.68 5.51 -29.90
CA ASP A 210 17.44 6.09 -30.42
C ASP A 210 16.81 5.09 -31.41
N GLN A 211 15.50 4.88 -31.30
CA GLN A 211 14.74 3.85 -32.02
C GLN A 211 13.25 4.17 -31.96
N SER A 212 12.52 3.95 -33.07
CA SER A 212 11.06 3.82 -32.99
C SER A 212 10.67 2.58 -32.18
N SER A 213 9.41 2.52 -31.72
CA SER A 213 8.79 1.38 -31.03
C SER A 213 9.29 0.03 -31.54
N GLN A 214 10.15 -0.60 -30.74
CA GLN A 214 10.87 -1.81 -31.14
C GLN A 214 10.94 -2.80 -29.97
N GLU A 215 10.61 -4.05 -30.27
CA GLU A 215 10.73 -5.16 -29.32
C GLU A 215 12.16 -5.68 -29.25
N TRP A 216 12.66 -5.84 -28.03
CA TRP A 216 13.89 -6.57 -27.70
C TRP A 216 13.59 -7.66 -26.68
N SER A 217 14.48 -8.66 -26.55
CA SER A 217 14.30 -9.74 -25.58
C SER A 217 15.61 -10.32 -25.06
N GLY A 218 15.61 -10.72 -23.79
CA GLY A 218 16.72 -11.39 -23.11
C GLY A 218 16.23 -12.64 -22.37
N THR A 219 17.11 -13.59 -22.07
CA THR A 219 16.75 -14.86 -21.39
C THR A 219 17.64 -15.12 -20.19
N ILE A 220 17.04 -15.61 -19.09
CA ILE A 220 17.74 -15.93 -17.85
C ILE A 220 17.09 -17.17 -17.19
N PRO A 221 17.86 -18.15 -16.69
CA PRO A 221 17.34 -19.25 -15.89
C PRO A 221 17.05 -18.79 -14.47
N LEU A 222 15.83 -19.04 -13.97
CA LEU A 222 15.36 -18.64 -12.65
C LEU A 222 14.70 -19.83 -11.94
N GLU A 223 14.75 -19.86 -10.62
CA GLU A 223 14.08 -20.87 -9.78
C GLU A 223 12.62 -20.49 -9.53
N ALA A 224 11.80 -21.43 -9.05
CA ALA A 224 10.40 -21.16 -8.70
C ALA A 224 10.29 -20.39 -7.38
N SER A 225 9.28 -19.53 -7.28
CA SER A 225 8.89 -18.78 -6.08
C SER A 225 10.04 -18.03 -5.42
N LYS A 226 10.95 -17.47 -6.23
CA LYS A 226 12.03 -16.59 -5.79
C LYS A 226 11.84 -15.20 -6.38
N ARG A 227 12.25 -14.21 -5.61
CA ARG A 227 12.39 -12.82 -6.06
C ARG A 227 13.80 -12.59 -6.57
N TYR A 228 13.90 -11.81 -7.63
CA TYR A 228 15.16 -11.41 -8.26
C TYR A 228 15.13 -9.92 -8.54
N ASP A 229 16.18 -9.20 -8.16
CA ASP A 229 16.32 -7.78 -8.44
C ASP A 229 16.14 -7.52 -9.94
N ILE A 230 15.23 -6.61 -10.29
CA ILE A 230 14.92 -6.19 -11.64
C ILE A 230 15.09 -4.68 -11.75
N ARG A 231 15.80 -4.25 -12.79
CA ARG A 231 15.90 -2.84 -13.14
C ARG A 231 15.64 -2.64 -14.61
N MET A 232 14.71 -1.75 -14.93
CA MET A 232 14.49 -1.27 -16.30
C MET A 232 14.85 0.22 -16.35
N ASP A 233 15.91 0.53 -17.08
CA ASP A 233 16.28 1.90 -17.43
C ASP A 233 15.68 2.20 -18.81
N TYR A 234 15.02 3.34 -18.95
CA TYR A 234 14.40 3.80 -20.19
C TYR A 234 14.68 5.29 -20.43
N TYR A 235 14.77 5.71 -21.69
CA TYR A 235 14.71 7.13 -22.05
C TYR A 235 13.86 7.36 -23.30
N GLU A 236 13.32 8.57 -23.36
CA GLU A 236 12.75 9.19 -24.55
C GLU A 236 13.68 10.29 -25.04
N ASN A 237 13.96 10.39 -26.33
CA ASN A 237 14.75 11.48 -26.93
C ASN A 237 13.93 12.33 -27.90
N GLY A 238 13.06 11.73 -28.72
CA GLY A 238 12.02 12.50 -29.38
C GLY A 238 11.20 11.76 -30.44
N GLY A 239 9.88 11.71 -30.23
CA GLY A 239 8.94 11.12 -31.15
C GLY A 239 7.64 10.75 -30.44
N GLY A 240 7.26 9.48 -30.56
CA GLY A 240 6.28 8.87 -29.69
C GLY A 240 7.00 8.14 -28.56
N ALA A 241 6.56 8.31 -27.33
CA ALA A 241 7.19 7.71 -26.15
C ALA A 241 6.35 6.53 -25.65
N MET A 242 6.94 5.34 -25.54
CA MET A 242 6.31 4.17 -24.93
C MET A 242 7.31 3.27 -24.21
N ALA A 243 6.83 2.56 -23.19
CA ALA A 243 7.61 1.56 -22.46
C ALA A 243 6.71 0.42 -21.96
N GLN A 244 6.98 -0.81 -22.42
CA GLN A 244 6.34 -2.03 -21.94
C GLN A 244 7.37 -3.06 -21.46
N LEU A 245 7.10 -3.74 -20.35
CA LEU A 245 7.87 -4.87 -19.83
C LEU A 245 7.03 -6.16 -19.83
N LEU A 246 7.45 -7.14 -20.62
CA LEU A 246 6.74 -8.41 -20.77
C LEU A 246 7.65 -9.58 -20.44
N TRP A 247 7.04 -10.73 -20.12
CA TRP A 247 7.77 -11.99 -19.95
C TRP A 247 7.03 -13.15 -20.63
N ARG A 248 7.73 -14.27 -20.83
CA ARG A 248 7.11 -15.57 -21.08
C ARG A 248 7.87 -16.68 -20.36
N HIS A 249 7.18 -17.78 -20.10
CA HIS A 249 7.75 -19.05 -19.68
C HIS A 249 7.25 -20.18 -20.61
N ASN A 250 7.70 -21.42 -20.43
CA ASN A 250 7.10 -22.56 -21.15
C ASN A 250 5.69 -22.91 -20.63
N SER A 251 5.35 -22.49 -19.40
CA SER A 251 4.07 -22.79 -18.74
C SER A 251 2.97 -21.74 -18.96
N PHE A 252 3.29 -20.57 -19.52
CA PHE A 252 2.33 -19.49 -19.77
C PHE A 252 2.77 -18.62 -20.95
N ALA A 253 1.80 -18.03 -21.66
CA ALA A 253 2.05 -17.22 -22.85
C ALA A 253 2.83 -15.93 -22.56
N LYS A 254 3.24 -15.21 -23.60
CA LYS A 254 3.83 -13.87 -23.43
C LYS A 254 2.76 -12.91 -22.90
N GLU A 255 3.06 -12.21 -21.82
CA GLU A 255 2.18 -11.24 -21.15
C GLU A 255 3.00 -10.09 -20.55
N ILE A 256 2.38 -8.92 -20.34
CA ILE A 256 2.92 -7.87 -19.45
C ILE A 256 3.17 -8.51 -18.08
N ILE A 257 4.30 -8.19 -17.42
CA ILE A 257 4.56 -8.73 -16.08
C ILE A 257 3.55 -8.10 -15.12
N PRO A 258 2.61 -8.87 -14.54
CA PRO A 258 1.56 -8.27 -13.74
C PRO A 258 2.10 -7.81 -12.39
N SER A 259 1.49 -6.75 -11.85
CA SER A 259 1.81 -6.15 -10.55
C SER A 259 2.03 -7.16 -9.43
N SER A 260 1.20 -8.21 -9.36
CA SER A 260 1.32 -9.30 -8.38
C SER A 260 2.68 -10.01 -8.36
N GLN A 261 3.50 -9.88 -9.39
CA GLN A 261 4.84 -10.45 -9.50
C GLN A 261 5.95 -9.38 -9.39
N LEU A 262 5.62 -8.12 -9.10
CA LEU A 262 6.54 -6.99 -9.03
C LEU A 262 6.49 -6.34 -7.63
N TYR A 263 7.65 -6.12 -7.04
CA TYR A 263 7.80 -5.60 -5.68
C TYR A 263 8.85 -4.46 -5.68
N PRO A 264 8.62 -3.30 -5.05
CA PRO A 264 9.62 -2.22 -5.02
C PRO A 264 10.82 -2.55 -4.11
N ASP A 265 11.99 -1.97 -4.43
CA ASP A 265 13.25 -2.17 -3.66
C ASP A 265 13.18 -1.53 -2.27
N SER A 266 12.52 -0.38 -2.19
CA SER A 266 12.35 0.38 -0.95
C SER A 266 11.17 -0.18 -0.15
N SER A 267 11.44 -0.72 1.05
CA SER A 267 10.38 -0.91 2.05
C SER A 267 9.96 0.46 2.60
N THR A 268 9.11 1.19 1.87
CA THR A 268 8.19 2.12 2.53
C THR A 268 7.49 1.33 3.63
N ALA A 269 7.51 1.84 4.86
CA ALA A 269 6.93 1.12 5.98
C ALA A 269 5.48 0.78 5.62
N SER A 270 5.12 -0.49 5.61
CA SER A 270 3.76 -0.89 5.29
C SER A 270 2.96 -0.81 6.58
N LEU A 271 1.80 -0.17 6.51
CA LEU A 271 0.82 -0.26 7.58
C LEU A 271 -0.11 -1.42 7.25
N GLU A 272 -0.25 -2.35 8.20
CA GLU A 272 -1.38 -3.27 8.20
C GLU A 272 -2.44 -2.70 9.14
N ILE A 273 -3.66 -2.51 8.63
CA ILE A 273 -4.84 -2.33 9.45
C ILE A 273 -5.55 -3.68 9.54
N VAL A 274 -5.75 -4.18 10.76
CA VAL A 274 -6.57 -5.36 11.04
C VAL A 274 -7.90 -4.90 11.63
N VAL A 275 -8.99 -5.22 10.93
CA VAL A 275 -10.35 -5.00 11.41
C VAL A 275 -11.02 -6.34 11.69
N LEU A 276 -11.46 -6.54 12.93
CA LEU A 276 -12.23 -7.71 13.35
C LEU A 276 -13.71 -7.32 13.35
N LEU A 277 -14.56 -8.07 12.63
CA LEU A 277 -15.97 -7.73 12.48
C LEU A 277 -16.90 -8.95 12.56
N HIS A 278 -18.12 -8.74 13.04
CA HIS A 278 -19.17 -9.76 13.04
C HIS A 278 -20.57 -9.16 12.81
N HIS A 279 -21.53 -9.99 12.41
CA HIS A 279 -22.91 -9.55 12.23
C HIS A 279 -23.60 -9.42 13.60
N LYS A 280 -24.20 -8.26 13.89
CA LYS A 280 -24.77 -7.88 15.19
C LYS A 280 -25.72 -8.90 15.81
N ASN A 281 -26.52 -9.55 14.97
CA ASN A 281 -27.50 -10.56 15.41
C ASN A 281 -27.00 -12.01 15.28
N ASN A 282 -25.75 -12.24 14.87
CA ASN A 282 -25.18 -13.58 14.70
C ASN A 282 -23.63 -13.55 14.73
N THR A 283 -23.05 -13.69 15.93
CA THR A 283 -21.59 -13.65 16.17
C THR A 283 -20.81 -14.79 15.49
N ASN A 284 -21.48 -15.87 15.08
CA ASN A 284 -20.86 -16.95 14.29
C ASN A 284 -20.57 -16.53 12.84
N ILE A 285 -21.20 -15.45 12.36
CA ILE A 285 -20.86 -14.78 11.09
C ILE A 285 -19.90 -13.66 11.44
N ASN A 286 -18.61 -14.01 11.43
CA ASN A 286 -17.49 -13.11 11.67
C ASN A 286 -16.46 -13.21 10.53
N ASP A 287 -15.63 -12.18 10.41
CA ASP A 287 -14.63 -12.05 9.35
C ASP A 287 -13.49 -11.13 9.81
N ILE A 288 -12.40 -11.12 9.06
CA ILE A 288 -11.22 -10.28 9.31
C ILE A 288 -10.87 -9.55 8.01
N LEU A 289 -10.83 -8.21 8.07
CA LEU A 289 -10.23 -7.41 7.01
C LEU A 289 -8.77 -7.10 7.37
N ARG A 290 -7.86 -7.36 6.43
CA ARG A 290 -6.46 -6.92 6.48
C ARG A 290 -6.24 -5.94 5.33
N LEU A 291 -5.90 -4.70 5.64
CA LEU A 291 -5.50 -3.70 4.66
C LEU A 291 -4.01 -3.46 4.79
N VAL A 292 -3.24 -3.83 3.77
CA VAL A 292 -1.80 -3.53 3.70
C VAL A 292 -1.58 -2.42 2.68
N PHE A 293 -0.95 -1.32 3.09
CA PHE A 293 -0.63 -0.21 2.21
C PHE A 293 0.67 0.50 2.64
N SER A 294 1.30 1.12 1.65
CA SER A 294 2.42 2.05 1.82
C SER A 294 1.95 3.44 1.39
N PRO A 295 2.01 4.46 2.26
CA PRO A 295 1.68 5.84 1.88
C PRO A 295 2.61 6.34 0.76
N ARG A 296 2.06 7.13 -0.16
CA ARG A 296 2.81 7.74 -1.28
C ARG A 296 3.62 8.96 -0.87
N GLY A 297 3.25 9.63 0.23
CA GLY A 297 3.94 10.77 0.79
C GLY A 297 4.32 10.60 2.26
N GLY A 298 5.43 11.25 2.63
CA GLY A 298 5.84 11.53 4.01
C GLY A 298 6.01 10.35 4.97
N VAL A 299 5.82 10.65 6.27
CA VAL A 299 6.36 9.84 7.37
C VAL A 299 5.24 9.10 8.09
N ILE A 300 5.34 7.77 8.14
CA ILE A 300 4.56 6.98 9.11
C ILE A 300 5.12 7.29 10.50
N GLY A 301 4.30 7.94 11.31
CA GLY A 301 4.69 8.41 12.64
C GLY A 301 4.80 7.29 13.67
N ALA A 302 4.50 7.65 14.92
CA ALA A 302 4.33 6.67 15.98
C ALA A 302 3.13 5.76 15.68
N VAL A 303 3.33 4.48 15.90
CA VAL A 303 2.26 3.48 16.05
C VAL A 303 2.38 3.01 17.50
N GLU A 304 1.58 3.61 18.37
CA GLU A 304 1.53 3.26 19.79
C GLU A 304 0.13 2.71 20.09
N PRO A 305 0.01 1.43 20.49
CA PRO A 305 -1.28 0.88 20.88
C PRO A 305 -1.85 1.70 22.03
N ALA A 306 -3.17 1.80 22.13
CA ALA A 306 -3.81 2.48 23.25
C ALA A 306 -3.22 1.95 24.57
N PRO A 307 -2.80 2.82 25.51
CA PRO A 307 -2.19 2.37 26.75
C PRO A 307 -3.16 1.43 27.43
N THR A 308 -2.75 0.18 27.65
CA THR A 308 -3.55 -0.81 28.36
C THR A 308 -4.07 -0.15 29.62
N PRO A 309 -5.40 -0.07 29.85
CA PRO A 309 -5.91 0.59 31.04
C PRO A 309 -5.30 -0.10 32.24
N THR A 310 -4.43 0.62 32.96
CA THR A 310 -3.83 0.12 34.20
C THR A 310 -4.98 -0.38 35.05
N PRO A 311 -5.02 -1.67 35.42
CA PRO A 311 -6.17 -2.22 36.11
C PRO A 311 -6.36 -1.42 37.39
N THR A 312 -7.44 -0.64 37.46
CA THR A 312 -7.81 0.11 38.66
C THR A 312 -7.79 -0.90 39.80
N PRO A 313 -6.95 -0.72 40.84
CA PRO A 313 -6.86 -1.68 41.91
C PRO A 313 -8.26 -1.83 42.49
N SER A 314 -8.80 -3.05 42.37
CA SER A 314 -10.14 -3.37 42.87
C SER A 314 -10.22 -2.89 44.32
N PRO A 315 -11.24 -2.13 44.71
CA PRO A 315 -11.29 -1.53 46.04
C PRO A 315 -11.16 -2.64 47.08
N THR A 316 -10.03 -2.64 47.79
CA THR A 316 -9.75 -3.61 48.84
C THR A 316 -10.95 -3.64 49.78
N ALA A 317 -11.60 -4.80 49.88
CA ALA A 317 -12.80 -4.95 50.68
C ALA A 317 -12.54 -4.40 52.08
N ALA A 318 -13.33 -3.40 52.50
CA ALA A 318 -13.17 -2.78 53.80
C ALA A 318 -13.22 -3.89 54.88
N PRO A 319 -12.30 -3.91 55.84
CA PRO A 319 -12.22 -4.98 56.82
C PRO A 319 -13.55 -5.09 57.57
N THR A 320 -14.13 -6.28 57.57
CA THR A 320 -15.41 -6.57 58.23
C THR A 320 -15.33 -6.16 59.69
N VAL A 321 -16.06 -5.10 60.06
CA VAL A 321 -16.07 -4.57 61.42
C VAL A 321 -16.71 -5.62 62.34
N ALA A 322 -15.91 -6.16 63.27
CA ALA A 322 -16.41 -7.06 64.30
C ALA A 322 -17.44 -6.33 65.19
N ALA A 323 -18.44 -7.07 65.67
CA ALA A 323 -19.59 -6.51 66.38
C ALA A 323 -19.17 -5.67 67.61
N SER A 324 -19.72 -4.45 67.71
CA SER A 324 -19.49 -3.56 68.85
C SER A 324 -20.19 -4.09 70.12
N PRO A 325 -19.52 -4.07 71.29
CA PRO A 325 -20.19 -4.25 72.57
C PRO A 325 -21.03 -3.03 72.98
N THR A 326 -22.10 -3.30 73.73
CA THR A 326 -23.10 -2.38 74.30
C THR A 326 -22.48 -1.31 75.23
N PRO A 327 -23.02 -0.06 75.28
CA PRO A 327 -22.38 1.05 75.98
C PRO A 327 -22.56 1.03 77.51
N THR A 328 -21.62 1.68 78.21
CA THR A 328 -21.70 2.01 79.64
C THR A 328 -21.50 3.53 79.86
N THR A 329 -22.00 4.05 80.97
CA THR A 329 -22.43 5.45 81.14
C THR A 329 -21.37 6.49 81.54
N ALA A 330 -21.44 7.65 80.87
CA ALA A 330 -21.27 9.05 81.32
C ALA A 330 -20.41 9.45 82.55
N SER A 331 -19.60 10.51 82.35
CA SER A 331 -19.47 11.65 83.29
C SER A 331 -18.98 12.91 82.56
N THR A 332 -19.20 14.10 83.15
CA THR A 332 -19.27 15.42 82.46
C THR A 332 -18.03 16.33 82.76
N PRO A 333 -17.96 17.65 82.41
CA PRO A 333 -16.75 18.24 81.79
C PRO A 333 -15.98 19.26 82.67
N THR A 334 -14.83 19.75 82.18
CA THR A 334 -14.14 20.94 82.76
C THR A 334 -13.59 21.87 81.65
N GLN A 335 -13.43 23.17 82.00
CA GLN A 335 -13.37 24.36 81.13
C GLN A 335 -12.06 24.62 80.36
N ALA A 336 -12.15 25.52 79.38
CA ALA A 336 -11.05 26.18 78.64
C ALA A 336 -10.40 27.34 79.42
N PRO A 337 -9.30 27.92 78.90
CA PRO A 337 -9.39 29.31 78.41
C PRO A 337 -8.62 29.59 77.09
N THR A 338 -8.78 30.82 76.57
CA THR A 338 -8.41 31.29 75.21
C THR A 338 -7.24 32.33 75.25
N PRO A 339 -6.97 33.18 74.22
CA PRO A 339 -5.74 33.18 73.39
C PRO A 339 -4.72 34.32 73.65
N THR A 340 -3.57 34.30 72.93
CA THR A 340 -2.61 35.42 72.63
C THR A 340 -1.46 34.87 71.75
N SER A 341 -0.86 35.50 70.73
CA SER A 341 -1.19 36.66 69.83
C SER A 341 -0.28 36.62 68.57
N ILE A 342 -0.36 37.59 67.65
CA ILE A 342 0.50 37.74 66.44
C ILE A 342 1.42 38.98 66.59
N PRO A 343 2.64 39.00 66.01
CA PRO A 343 2.99 40.11 65.09
C PRO A 343 3.91 39.77 63.89
N THR A 344 3.43 40.11 62.68
CA THR A 344 4.07 40.74 61.50
C THR A 344 5.59 40.65 61.16
N THR A 345 5.86 40.53 59.84
CA THR A 345 7.14 40.73 59.11
C THR A 345 7.59 42.21 59.04
N PRO A 346 8.86 42.52 58.66
CA PRO A 346 9.21 42.96 57.28
C PRO A 346 10.69 42.62 56.85
N PRO A 347 11.37 43.29 55.88
CA PRO A 347 11.37 42.95 54.44
C PRO A 347 12.78 42.75 53.80
N SER A 348 12.83 42.49 52.49
CA SER A 348 14.05 42.34 51.67
C SER A 348 14.86 43.65 51.45
N PRO A 349 16.17 43.55 51.12
CA PRO A 349 16.93 44.56 50.38
C PRO A 349 17.00 44.27 48.86
N THR A 350 17.51 45.23 48.09
CA THR A 350 17.12 45.47 46.68
C THR A 350 18.31 45.68 45.71
N THR A 351 18.22 45.15 44.48
CA THR A 351 18.93 45.51 43.22
C THR A 351 20.47 45.55 43.10
N THR A 352 20.98 45.06 41.95
CA THR A 352 21.91 45.77 41.03
C THR A 352 21.80 45.15 39.61
N ALA A 353 22.25 45.87 38.57
CA ALA A 353 21.79 45.76 37.17
C ALA A 353 22.47 44.70 36.26
N SER A 354 21.84 44.45 35.10
CA SER A 354 22.29 43.58 34.00
C SER A 354 23.44 44.16 33.15
N PRO A 355 24.14 43.29 32.40
CA PRO A 355 24.45 43.58 31.00
C PRO A 355 23.97 42.48 30.03
N LYS A 356 23.85 42.83 28.74
CA LYS A 356 23.49 41.96 27.60
C LYS A 356 24.49 42.25 26.45
N PRO A 357 24.62 41.39 25.44
CA PRO A 357 25.20 40.04 25.42
C PRO A 357 26.60 40.02 24.75
N THR A 358 27.34 38.91 24.84
CA THR A 358 28.53 38.70 23.98
C THR A 358 28.18 37.83 22.78
N GLN A 359 28.63 38.26 21.60
CA GLN A 359 28.36 37.67 20.29
C GLN A 359 29.36 36.55 19.99
N ALA A 360 28.89 35.42 19.45
CA ALA A 360 29.77 34.35 18.96
C ALA A 360 30.36 34.70 17.58
N PRO A 361 31.59 34.28 17.25
CA PRO A 361 32.26 34.64 16.00
C PRO A 361 31.66 33.94 14.77
N THR A 362 31.53 34.70 13.68
CA THR A 362 31.12 34.24 12.35
C THR A 362 32.22 33.37 11.69
N PRO A 363 31.90 32.26 11.03
CA PRO A 363 32.88 31.49 10.25
C PRO A 363 33.31 32.23 8.98
N THR A 364 34.62 32.26 8.71
CA THR A 364 35.22 32.81 7.49
C THR A 364 34.96 31.91 6.27
N PRO A 365 34.61 32.45 5.08
CA PRO A 365 34.39 31.65 3.89
C PRO A 365 35.70 31.10 3.29
N THR A 366 35.68 29.82 2.92
CA THR A 366 36.74 29.14 2.16
C THR A 366 36.82 29.66 0.71
N PRO A 367 38.01 29.97 0.16
CA PRO A 367 38.13 30.46 -1.22
C PRO A 367 37.92 29.37 -2.27
N THR A 368 37.12 29.68 -3.28
CA THR A 368 36.87 28.83 -4.47
C THR A 368 38.11 28.73 -5.37
N PRO A 369 38.53 27.51 -5.80
CA PRO A 369 39.62 27.36 -6.77
C PRO A 369 39.16 27.75 -8.19
N THR A 370 39.85 28.71 -8.80
CA THR A 370 39.60 29.13 -10.19
C THR A 370 40.28 28.18 -11.18
N LEU A 371 39.52 27.50 -12.03
CA LEU A 371 40.07 26.74 -13.16
C LEU A 371 40.29 27.65 -14.38
N LYS A 372 41.48 27.56 -14.98
CA LYS A 372 41.86 28.26 -16.21
C LYS A 372 41.20 27.62 -17.44
N PRO A 373 40.91 28.40 -18.51
CA PRO A 373 40.53 27.84 -19.79
C PRO A 373 41.74 27.16 -20.46
N LEU A 374 41.50 25.99 -21.05
CA LEU A 374 42.42 25.35 -21.99
C LEU A 374 42.23 25.91 -23.41
N ARG A 375 43.32 25.92 -24.17
CA ARG A 375 43.35 26.21 -25.61
C ARG A 375 43.26 24.91 -26.41
#